data_AF-A0A1I8PMP0-F1
#
_entry.id   AF-A0A1I8PMP0-F1
#
_cell.length_a   1.000
_cell.length_b   1.000
_cell.length_c   1.000
_cell.angle_alpha   90.00
_cell.angle_beta   90.00
_cell.angle_gamma   90.00
#
_symmetry.space_group_name_H-M   'P 1'
#
loop_
_entity.id
_entity.type
_entity.pdbx_description
1 polymer ?
#
loop_
_entity_poly.entity_id
_entity_poly.type
_entity_poly.pdbx_seq_one_letter_code
_entity_poly.pdbx_strand_id
1 'polypeptide(L)'
;MKMKQKKPVKPESDSDSSLNEEVDKKADADMDTDSDSEQDVSGNNEELLETDSSDDDDEINDSEATTSKKFKQEKTHKRDGESADDESNPESENEGDEDEGDSENDKEANVRMPVLNPLSLMRNKEQRMALFRKMKKEKHKKKMQERRARRKAGLPANPGHTIESLREKDQTTVTNLDDSDNEELRKELELDDFSTYFERTYEPKVLITFADNPVTKTRKFGLELGRIFPNALVKIRNKSSVKNICKSAIREEYTDVVIINEDRRQPNGLLVIHLPNGPTAHFKLSNVKLTSDMKRDHKEITKHRPEVILNNFTTRLGLTVGRMLGALFHHDPEFRGRRAVTFHNQRDYIFFRHHRYEFTKEGKRVKLRELGPRFTLKLRSLQEGTFDSKTGDYAWIITNKRHALEASRRRFHL
;
A
#
# COMPACT_ATOMS: atom_id res chain seq x y z
N MET A 1 58.70 -23.10 0.91
CA MET A 1 60.00 -23.76 0.58
C MET A 1 60.78 -22.89 -0.38
N LYS A 2 62.11 -22.85 -0.21
CA LYS A 2 63.16 -22.08 -0.92
C LYS A 2 63.42 -20.64 -0.46
N MET A 3 64.50 -20.54 0.32
CA MET A 3 65.30 -19.35 0.59
C MET A 3 65.97 -18.80 -0.67
N LYS A 4 66.24 -17.49 -0.72
CA LYS A 4 67.54 -16.96 -1.12
C LYS A 4 67.77 -15.54 -0.59
N GLN A 5 68.95 -15.37 0.00
CA GLN A 5 69.51 -14.16 0.62
C GLN A 5 70.21 -13.26 -0.40
N LYS A 6 70.27 -11.94 -0.16
CA LYS A 6 71.50 -11.15 0.15
C LYS A 6 71.27 -9.62 0.07
N LYS A 7 71.74 -8.90 1.10
CA LYS A 7 72.05 -7.43 1.13
C LYS A 7 73.48 -7.20 0.53
N PRO A 8 74.17 -6.01 0.53
CA PRO A 8 73.88 -4.69 1.18
C PRO A 8 74.39 -3.39 0.45
N VAL A 9 74.25 -2.24 1.16
CA VAL A 9 75.07 -0.98 1.17
C VAL A 9 74.60 0.25 0.33
N LYS A 10 74.47 1.41 1.03
CA LYS A 10 74.21 2.82 0.61
C LYS A 10 75.55 3.56 0.26
N PRO A 11 75.74 4.91 0.26
CA PRO A 11 74.85 6.10 0.23
C PRO A 11 75.30 7.24 -0.74
N GLU A 12 74.55 8.37 -0.73
CA GLU A 12 75.00 9.79 -0.93
C GLU A 12 75.54 10.21 -2.33
N SER A 13 75.45 11.46 -2.83
CA SER A 13 74.85 12.74 -2.43
C SER A 13 74.94 13.72 -3.63
N ASP A 14 74.28 14.88 -3.49
CA ASP A 14 74.65 16.20 -4.04
C ASP A 14 74.47 16.50 -5.55
N SER A 15 73.50 17.38 -5.86
CA SER A 15 73.76 18.79 -6.23
C SER A 15 73.82 18.93 -7.77
N ASP A 16 73.43 20.00 -8.44
CA ASP A 16 73.07 21.35 -8.03
C ASP A 16 72.32 21.99 -9.21
N SER A 17 71.60 23.05 -8.90
CA SER A 17 71.49 24.27 -9.70
C SER A 17 70.59 24.28 -10.95
N SER A 18 69.87 25.36 -11.26
CA SER A 18 69.55 26.61 -10.56
C SER A 18 68.75 27.49 -11.53
N LEU A 19 68.22 28.57 -10.96
CA LEU A 19 67.83 29.86 -11.56
C LEU A 19 66.34 29.97 -11.86
N ASN A 20 65.58 30.61 -10.96
CA ASN A 20 65.52 32.07 -10.67
C ASN A 20 64.64 32.76 -11.72
N GLU A 21 63.81 33.75 -11.41
CA GLU A 21 63.84 34.79 -10.38
C GLU A 21 62.40 35.33 -10.27
N GLU A 22 61.82 35.50 -9.07
CA GLU A 22 61.73 36.78 -8.33
C GLU A 22 60.66 37.74 -8.89
N VAL A 23 59.90 38.55 -8.13
CA VAL A 23 60.03 39.10 -6.76
C VAL A 23 58.62 39.65 -6.40
N ASP A 24 58.05 39.32 -5.23
CA ASP A 24 58.07 40.11 -3.96
C ASP A 24 57.18 41.38 -4.03
N LYS A 25 56.46 41.87 -3.01
CA LYS A 25 56.75 41.92 -1.56
C LYS A 25 55.53 42.52 -0.80
N LYS A 26 55.31 42.02 0.44
CA LYS A 26 54.99 42.72 1.73
C LYS A 26 53.84 43.74 1.84
N ALA A 27 53.27 44.10 3.00
CA ALA A 27 53.08 43.58 4.38
C ALA A 27 52.50 44.77 5.19
N ASP A 28 51.77 44.49 6.28
CA ASP A 28 51.44 45.37 7.44
C ASP A 28 50.48 46.56 7.19
N ALA A 29 49.69 47.12 8.12
CA ALA A 29 49.11 46.77 9.43
C ALA A 29 48.13 47.93 9.80
N ASP A 30 47.15 47.64 10.66
CA ASP A 30 46.44 48.49 11.65
C ASP A 30 45.54 49.72 11.33
N MET A 31 44.40 49.69 12.05
CA MET A 31 43.66 50.74 12.81
C MET A 31 42.74 51.81 12.15
N ASP A 32 41.48 51.73 12.59
CA ASP A 32 40.63 52.77 13.22
C ASP A 32 39.77 53.80 12.43
N THR A 33 38.47 53.77 12.83
CA THR A 33 37.53 54.90 13.10
C THR A 33 36.98 55.72 11.92
N ASP A 34 35.74 56.24 11.86
CA ASP A 34 34.53 56.22 12.73
C ASP A 34 33.34 56.85 11.96
N SER A 35 32.13 56.68 12.53
CA SER A 35 30.94 57.58 12.53
C SER A 35 30.22 57.93 11.19
N ASP A 36 28.89 58.01 11.08
CA ASP A 36 27.82 58.53 11.97
C ASP A 36 26.49 57.76 11.71
N SER A 37 25.71 57.28 12.69
CA SER A 37 24.82 57.99 13.67
C SER A 37 23.55 58.56 12.98
N GLU A 38 22.30 58.49 13.44
CA GLU A 38 21.57 58.49 14.74
C GLU A 38 20.11 58.02 14.47
N GLN A 39 19.17 57.69 15.37
CA GLN A 39 19.02 57.51 16.83
C GLN A 39 17.60 56.94 17.10
N ASP A 40 17.49 56.11 18.17
CA ASP A 40 16.53 56.08 19.30
C ASP A 40 14.99 56.18 19.08
N VAL A 41 14.08 55.69 19.94
CA VAL A 41 14.04 55.75 21.42
C VAL A 41 13.07 54.69 22.02
N SER A 42 13.49 54.07 23.14
CA SER A 42 12.72 53.54 24.32
C SER A 42 11.69 52.41 24.13
N GLY A 43 11.47 51.47 25.06
CA GLY A 43 11.94 51.32 26.45
C GLY A 43 10.80 50.77 27.34
N ASN A 44 11.16 49.86 28.24
CA ASN A 44 10.46 49.37 29.45
C ASN A 44 9.34 48.31 29.26
N ASN A 45 9.55 47.07 29.73
CA ASN A 45 9.48 46.54 31.12
C ASN A 45 8.04 46.47 31.65
N GLU A 46 7.53 45.26 31.89
CA GLU A 46 7.40 44.74 33.26
C GLU A 46 6.87 43.29 33.29
N GLU A 47 7.26 42.65 34.37
CA GLU A 47 7.18 41.25 34.76
C GLU A 47 5.92 41.03 35.65
N LEU A 48 5.50 39.77 35.79
CA LEU A 48 4.90 39.13 36.99
C LEU A 48 3.54 38.43 36.84
N LEU A 49 3.65 37.15 37.20
CA LEU A 49 2.84 36.35 38.12
C LEU A 49 1.65 35.50 37.64
N GLU A 50 1.82 34.24 38.02
CA GLU A 50 0.93 33.08 38.12
C GLU A 50 -0.44 33.39 38.75
N THR A 51 -1.47 32.64 38.33
CA THR A 51 -2.30 31.84 39.25
C THR A 51 -3.02 30.72 38.51
N ASP A 52 -2.94 29.54 39.11
CA ASP A 52 -3.69 28.31 38.87
C ASP A 52 -5.11 28.45 39.46
N SER A 53 -6.15 27.97 38.77
CA SER A 53 -7.39 27.50 39.43
C SER A 53 -8.32 26.76 38.47
N SER A 54 -8.65 25.55 38.88
CA SER A 54 -9.76 24.71 38.47
C SER A 54 -11.12 25.39 38.64
N ASP A 55 -12.10 25.04 37.82
CA ASP A 55 -13.29 24.25 38.24
C ASP A 55 -14.36 24.22 37.13
N ASP A 56 -15.04 23.07 37.12
CA ASP A 56 -16.23 22.71 36.38
C ASP A 56 -17.39 23.71 36.60
N ASP A 57 -18.25 23.89 35.59
CA ASP A 57 -19.69 23.65 35.79
C ASP A 57 -20.48 23.65 34.48
N ASP A 58 -21.31 22.61 34.36
CA ASP A 58 -22.40 22.42 33.41
C ASP A 58 -23.54 23.40 33.72
N GLU A 59 -24.05 24.14 32.74
CA GLU A 59 -25.44 24.62 32.79
C GLU A 59 -26.19 24.43 31.47
N ILE A 60 -27.23 23.60 31.60
CA ILE A 60 -28.35 23.39 30.69
C ILE A 60 -29.23 24.63 30.75
N ASN A 61 -29.64 25.17 29.60
CA ASN A 61 -30.73 26.14 29.56
C ASN A 61 -31.70 25.80 28.41
N ASP A 62 -32.87 25.28 28.79
CA ASP A 62 -34.07 25.11 27.98
C ASP A 62 -35.05 26.22 28.39
N SER A 63 -35.51 27.05 27.46
CA SER A 63 -36.74 27.82 27.66
C SER A 63 -37.40 28.22 26.32
N GLU A 64 -38.72 28.31 26.38
CA GLU A 64 -39.69 28.09 25.32
C GLU A 64 -40.01 29.29 24.39
N ALA A 65 -40.47 28.91 23.20
CA ALA A 65 -41.49 29.49 22.31
C ALA A 65 -42.01 30.95 22.47
N THR A 66 -42.10 31.68 21.34
CA THR A 66 -43.36 32.33 20.88
C THR A 66 -43.36 32.67 19.37
N THR A 67 -44.26 32.01 18.65
CA THR A 67 -45.23 32.41 17.60
C THR A 67 -45.04 33.63 16.66
N SER A 68 -44.99 33.31 15.35
CA SER A 68 -45.73 33.88 14.19
C SER A 68 -45.45 35.27 13.58
N LYS A 69 -45.19 35.30 12.26
CA LYS A 69 -46.09 35.91 11.23
C LYS A 69 -45.74 35.52 9.77
N LYS A 70 -46.81 35.43 8.99
CA LYS A 70 -46.98 34.96 7.60
C LYS A 70 -46.25 35.78 6.53
N PHE A 71 -45.91 35.14 5.41
CA PHE A 71 -46.26 35.66 4.07
C PHE A 71 -46.60 34.50 3.12
N LYS A 72 -47.65 34.71 2.32
CA LYS A 72 -48.30 33.78 1.39
C LYS A 72 -48.09 34.34 -0.01
N GLN A 73 -47.73 33.53 -1.00
CA GLN A 73 -48.06 33.81 -2.40
C GLN A 73 -48.24 32.51 -3.19
N GLU A 74 -49.35 32.48 -3.92
CA GLU A 74 -49.95 31.39 -4.68
C GLU A 74 -49.42 31.34 -6.13
N LYS A 75 -49.43 30.15 -6.74
CA LYS A 75 -50.04 29.83 -8.07
C LYS A 75 -49.68 28.40 -8.51
N THR A 76 -50.60 27.43 -8.46
CA THR A 76 -51.60 26.96 -9.48
C THR A 76 -51.14 25.78 -10.37
N HIS A 77 -51.85 24.65 -10.17
CA HIS A 77 -52.31 23.59 -11.10
C HIS A 77 -51.35 22.76 -11.98
N LYS A 78 -51.38 21.43 -11.82
CA LYS A 78 -52.15 20.49 -12.69
C LYS A 78 -52.19 19.06 -12.12
N ARG A 79 -53.21 18.32 -12.58
CA ARG A 79 -53.70 16.99 -12.16
C ARG A 79 -52.90 15.83 -12.79
N ASP A 80 -53.33 14.63 -12.38
CA ASP A 80 -53.04 13.27 -12.89
C ASP A 80 -51.88 12.63 -12.13
N GLY A 81 -51.98 11.47 -11.47
CA GLY A 81 -52.84 10.31 -11.70
C GLY A 81 -51.91 9.09 -11.72
N GLU A 82 -52.25 8.06 -10.94
CA GLU A 82 -51.70 6.70 -10.98
C GLU A 82 -50.40 6.37 -10.19
N SER A 83 -50.68 5.62 -9.13
CA SER A 83 -49.92 4.53 -8.51
C SER A 83 -48.86 3.84 -9.38
N ALA A 84 -47.65 3.70 -8.82
CA ALA A 84 -46.74 2.62 -9.13
C ALA A 84 -46.08 2.14 -7.83
N ASP A 85 -46.32 0.87 -7.54
CA ASP A 85 -45.84 0.12 -6.39
C ASP A 85 -44.31 -0.01 -6.40
N ASP A 86 -43.67 0.32 -5.28
CA ASP A 86 -42.28 -0.06 -4.99
C ASP A 86 -42.28 -1.10 -3.87
N GLU A 87 -42.50 -2.35 -4.27
CA GLU A 87 -42.33 -3.53 -3.43
C GLU A 87 -40.83 -3.73 -3.12
N SER A 88 -40.36 -3.09 -2.05
CA SER A 88 -39.12 -3.47 -1.38
C SER A 88 -39.39 -4.67 -0.47
N ASN A 89 -39.14 -5.85 -1.03
CA ASN A 89 -39.04 -7.13 -0.32
C ASN A 89 -38.05 -7.03 0.85
N PRO A 90 -38.44 -7.28 2.11
CA PRO A 90 -37.47 -7.34 3.19
C PRO A 90 -36.83 -8.73 3.17
N GLU A 91 -35.65 -8.83 2.55
CA GLU A 91 -34.76 -9.98 2.73
C GLU A 91 -34.56 -10.22 4.24
N SER A 92 -34.91 -11.43 4.66
CA SER A 92 -34.70 -11.91 6.02
C SER A 92 -33.20 -12.02 6.28
N GLU A 93 -32.63 -11.02 6.96
CA GLU A 93 -31.32 -11.14 7.60
C GLU A 93 -31.41 -12.17 8.73
N ASN A 94 -31.10 -13.43 8.39
CA ASN A 94 -30.92 -14.50 9.35
C ASN A 94 -29.52 -14.34 9.96
N GLU A 95 -29.39 -13.48 10.98
CA GLU A 95 -28.16 -13.39 11.78
C GLU A 95 -28.13 -14.56 12.77
N GLY A 96 -27.48 -15.65 12.36
CA GLY A 96 -27.04 -16.70 13.26
C GLY A 96 -25.89 -16.21 14.13
N ASP A 97 -26.14 -16.06 15.43
CA ASP A 97 -25.09 -16.08 16.45
C ASP A 97 -24.50 -17.50 16.47
N GLU A 98 -23.45 -17.71 15.66
CA GLU A 98 -22.54 -18.85 15.72
C GLU A 98 -21.37 -18.50 16.63
N ASP A 99 -21.54 -18.76 17.93
CA ASP A 99 -20.46 -18.82 18.91
C ASP A 99 -20.10 -20.31 19.04
N GLU A 100 -19.37 -20.85 18.06
CA GLU A 100 -18.76 -22.18 18.16
C GLU A 100 -17.29 -22.02 18.49
N GLY A 101 -17.01 -22.06 19.79
CA GLY A 101 -15.69 -22.39 20.31
C GLY A 101 -15.44 -23.87 20.06
N ASP A 102 -14.42 -24.16 19.25
CA ASP A 102 -13.93 -25.51 19.00
C ASP A 102 -13.28 -26.05 20.28
N SER A 103 -14.09 -26.71 21.10
CA SER A 103 -13.61 -27.61 22.15
C SER A 103 -14.11 -29.00 21.80
N GLU A 104 -13.20 -29.83 21.30
CA GLU A 104 -13.40 -31.27 21.17
C GLU A 104 -13.82 -31.85 22.52
N ASN A 105 -15.13 -32.02 22.71
CA ASN A 105 -15.73 -32.94 23.66
C ASN A 105 -17.19 -33.13 23.27
N ASP A 106 -17.49 -34.36 22.86
CA ASP A 106 -18.81 -34.86 22.49
C ASP A 106 -19.91 -34.37 23.44
N LYS A 107 -20.73 -33.43 22.96
CA LYS A 107 -22.02 -33.08 23.56
C LYS A 107 -23.05 -32.97 22.46
N GLU A 108 -24.11 -33.76 22.63
CA GLU A 108 -25.26 -33.90 21.77
C GLU A 108 -25.67 -32.58 21.08
N ALA A 109 -25.78 -32.61 19.76
CA ALA A 109 -26.19 -31.47 18.96
C ALA A 109 -27.60 -31.01 19.35
N ASN A 110 -27.70 -29.97 20.18
CA ASN A 110 -28.96 -29.31 20.49
C ASN A 110 -29.52 -28.67 19.22
N VAL A 111 -30.54 -29.30 18.64
CA VAL A 111 -31.27 -28.76 17.48
C VAL A 111 -31.92 -27.43 17.87
N ARG A 112 -31.37 -26.32 17.39
CA ARG A 112 -31.84 -24.96 17.68
C ARG A 112 -33.13 -24.70 16.88
N MET A 113 -34.28 -24.79 17.55
CA MET A 113 -35.58 -24.50 16.93
C MET A 113 -35.64 -23.02 16.50
N PRO A 114 -36.13 -22.70 15.29
CA PRO A 114 -36.18 -21.33 14.81
C PRO A 114 -37.19 -20.50 15.64
N VAL A 115 -36.68 -19.47 16.30
CA VAL A 115 -37.50 -18.50 17.03
C VAL A 115 -38.10 -17.52 16.01
N LEU A 116 -39.35 -17.74 15.63
CA LEU A 116 -40.08 -16.82 14.76
C LEU A 116 -40.24 -15.46 15.44
N ASN A 117 -39.73 -14.40 14.81
CA ASN A 117 -39.90 -13.04 15.30
C ASN A 117 -41.38 -12.63 15.15
N PRO A 118 -42.13 -12.39 16.24
CA PRO A 118 -43.58 -12.11 16.16
C PRO A 118 -43.91 -10.83 15.37
N LEU A 119 -42.94 -9.95 15.17
CA LEU A 119 -43.09 -8.74 14.35
C LEU A 119 -43.15 -9.02 12.85
N SER A 120 -42.54 -10.09 12.36
CA SER A 120 -42.59 -10.42 10.92
C SER A 120 -44.00 -10.84 10.49
N LEU A 121 -44.75 -11.45 11.41
CA LEU A 121 -46.14 -11.90 11.23
C LEU A 121 -47.15 -10.73 11.20
N MET A 122 -46.76 -9.54 11.67
CA MET A 122 -47.64 -8.37 11.63
C MET A 122 -47.74 -7.80 10.21
N ARG A 123 -48.93 -7.86 9.61
CA ARG A 123 -49.21 -7.28 8.28
C ARG A 123 -49.24 -5.75 8.28
N ASN A 124 -49.65 -5.12 9.38
CA ASN A 124 -49.69 -3.66 9.46
C ASN A 124 -48.27 -3.07 9.55
N LYS A 125 -47.84 -2.39 8.47
CA LYS A 125 -46.49 -1.82 8.33
C LYS A 125 -46.18 -0.79 9.41
N GLU A 126 -47.10 0.12 9.74
CA GLU A 126 -46.86 1.22 10.69
C GLU A 126 -46.67 0.70 12.11
N GLN A 127 -47.55 -0.19 12.55
CA GLN A 127 -47.46 -0.81 13.87
C GLN A 127 -46.21 -1.70 13.98
N ARG A 128 -45.91 -2.48 12.94
CA ARG A 128 -44.69 -3.30 12.85
C ARG A 128 -43.44 -2.46 12.96
N MET A 129 -43.36 -1.35 12.22
CA MET A 129 -42.21 -0.45 12.27
C MET A 129 -42.06 0.26 13.61
N ALA A 130 -43.17 0.68 14.24
CA ALA A 130 -43.15 1.32 15.56
C ALA A 130 -42.62 0.36 16.64
N LEU A 131 -43.11 -0.87 16.66
CA LEU A 131 -42.65 -1.90 17.59
C LEU A 131 -41.21 -2.34 17.31
N PHE A 132 -40.81 -2.47 16.04
CA PHE A 132 -39.41 -2.76 15.66
C PHE A 132 -38.45 -1.66 16.15
N ARG A 133 -38.83 -0.37 15.98
CA ARG A 133 -38.05 0.76 16.51
C ARG A 133 -37.94 0.69 18.03
N LYS A 134 -39.01 0.34 18.74
CA LYS A 134 -39.00 0.18 20.20
C LYS A 134 -38.07 -0.97 20.62
N MET A 135 -38.18 -2.14 19.99
CA MET A 135 -37.30 -3.29 20.26
C MET A 135 -35.83 -2.94 20.00
N LYS A 136 -35.52 -2.24 18.89
CA LYS A 136 -34.15 -1.83 18.57
C LYS A 136 -33.57 -0.87 19.62
N LYS A 137 -34.38 0.08 20.12
CA LYS A 137 -34.00 0.98 21.23
C LYS A 137 -33.71 0.19 22.51
N GLU A 138 -34.56 -0.76 22.88
CA GLU A 138 -34.38 -1.60 24.07
C GLU A 138 -33.14 -2.50 23.95
N LYS A 139 -32.92 -3.15 22.79
CA LYS A 139 -31.72 -3.95 22.50
C LYS A 139 -30.46 -3.10 22.62
N HIS A 140 -30.47 -1.87 22.09
CA HIS A 140 -29.34 -0.94 22.20
C HIS A 140 -29.07 -0.53 23.66
N LYS A 141 -30.11 -0.22 24.44
CA LYS A 141 -29.99 0.12 25.87
C LYS A 141 -29.38 -1.03 26.67
N LYS A 142 -29.85 -2.27 26.44
CA LYS A 142 -29.30 -3.48 27.07
C LYS A 142 -27.82 -3.67 26.72
N LYS A 143 -27.45 -3.58 25.43
CA LYS A 143 -26.06 -3.69 24.97
C LYS A 143 -25.14 -2.62 25.60
N MET A 144 -25.64 -1.40 25.79
CA MET A 144 -24.89 -0.34 26.47
C MET A 144 -24.67 -0.66 27.95
N GLN A 145 -25.71 -1.12 28.65
CA GLN A 145 -25.64 -1.52 30.06
C GLN A 145 -24.65 -2.67 30.26
N GLU A 146 -24.70 -3.68 29.40
CA GLU A 146 -23.77 -4.81 29.40
C GLU A 146 -22.33 -4.36 29.13
N ARG A 147 -22.10 -3.47 28.16
CA ARG A 147 -20.76 -2.90 27.89
C ARG A 147 -20.24 -2.11 29.09
N ARG A 148 -21.09 -1.36 29.80
CA ARG A 148 -20.72 -0.65 31.04
C ARG A 148 -20.39 -1.63 32.16
N ALA A 149 -21.18 -2.67 32.35
CA ALA A 149 -20.92 -3.73 33.33
C ALA A 149 -19.60 -4.45 33.04
N ARG A 150 -19.34 -4.82 31.78
CA ARG A 150 -18.09 -5.45 31.34
C ARG A 150 -16.87 -4.56 31.58
N ARG A 151 -16.98 -3.26 31.28
CA ARG A 151 -15.92 -2.27 31.56
C ARG A 151 -15.66 -2.13 33.06
N LYS A 152 -16.71 -2.11 33.89
CA LYS A 152 -16.59 -2.08 35.36
C LYS A 152 -15.94 -3.36 35.91
N ALA A 153 -16.20 -4.50 35.29
CA ALA A 153 -15.60 -5.79 35.64
C ALA A 153 -14.17 -5.99 35.10
N GLY A 154 -13.63 -5.05 34.31
CA GLY A 154 -12.28 -5.15 33.75
C GLY A 154 -12.09 -6.25 32.69
N LEU A 155 -13.18 -6.85 32.20
CA LEU A 155 -13.12 -7.92 31.20
C LEU A 155 -12.72 -7.37 29.82
N PRO A 156 -11.77 -8.01 29.12
CA PRO A 156 -11.37 -7.59 27.78
C PRO A 156 -12.56 -7.64 26.81
N ALA A 157 -12.57 -6.73 25.84
CA ALA A 157 -13.57 -6.77 24.79
C ALA A 157 -13.34 -7.99 23.91
N ASN A 158 -14.40 -8.73 23.58
CA ASN A 158 -14.33 -9.69 22.48
C ASN A 158 -13.88 -8.90 21.23
N PRO A 159 -12.74 -9.24 20.60
CA PRO A 159 -12.21 -8.54 19.43
C PRO A 159 -13.17 -8.56 18.23
N GLY A 160 -14.18 -9.44 18.27
CA GLY A 160 -15.17 -9.59 17.23
C GLY A 160 -14.62 -10.32 16.02
N HIS A 161 -15.53 -10.80 15.19
CA HIS A 161 -15.21 -11.49 13.96
C HIS A 161 -14.92 -10.47 12.84
N THR A 162 -13.69 -10.47 12.33
CA THR A 162 -13.28 -9.71 11.14
C THR A 162 -13.11 -10.66 9.96
N ILE A 163 -13.21 -10.15 8.74
CA ILE A 163 -13.00 -10.99 7.53
C ILE A 163 -11.62 -11.68 7.53
N GLU A 164 -10.61 -11.08 8.18
CA GLU A 164 -9.30 -11.73 8.35
C GLU A 164 -9.36 -12.86 9.39
N SER A 165 -10.10 -12.69 10.50
CA SER A 165 -10.23 -13.73 11.51
C SER A 165 -11.06 -14.93 11.04
N LEU A 166 -12.06 -14.71 10.18
CA LEU A 166 -12.81 -15.81 9.55
C LEU A 166 -12.24 -16.22 8.19
N ARG A 167 -10.98 -15.87 7.88
CA ARG A 167 -10.34 -16.31 6.64
C ARG A 167 -10.31 -17.84 6.62
N GLU A 168 -10.71 -18.42 5.49
CA GLU A 168 -10.52 -19.85 5.26
C GLU A 168 -9.01 -20.14 5.23
N LYS A 169 -8.54 -21.04 6.10
CA LYS A 169 -7.14 -21.45 6.10
C LYS A 169 -6.84 -22.15 4.78
N ASP A 170 -5.93 -21.57 3.99
CA ASP A 170 -5.41 -22.20 2.78
C ASP A 170 -4.30 -23.19 3.19
N GLN A 171 -4.33 -24.40 2.65
CA GLN A 171 -3.33 -25.45 2.89
C GLN A 171 -1.92 -24.98 2.50
N THR A 172 -1.80 -24.06 1.55
CA THR A 172 -0.53 -23.53 1.05
C THR A 172 -0.02 -22.31 1.82
N THR A 173 -0.66 -21.93 2.93
CA THR A 173 -0.25 -20.80 3.76
C THR A 173 1.00 -21.15 4.56
N VAL A 174 2.04 -20.33 4.42
CA VAL A 174 3.30 -20.46 5.14
C VAL A 174 3.35 -19.40 6.24
N THR A 175 3.44 -19.84 7.49
CA THR A 175 3.59 -18.93 8.65
C THR A 175 5.03 -18.53 8.85
N ASN A 176 5.95 -19.50 8.93
CA ASN A 176 7.39 -19.26 8.95
C ASN A 176 8.07 -20.13 7.90
N LEU A 177 8.90 -19.50 7.08
CA LEU A 177 9.68 -20.23 6.08
C LEU A 177 10.80 -21.08 6.72
N ASP A 178 11.17 -20.79 7.97
CA ASP A 178 12.26 -21.47 8.69
C ASP A 178 11.86 -22.76 9.41
N ASP A 179 10.58 -23.12 9.40
CA ASP A 179 10.10 -24.36 10.04
C ASP A 179 10.54 -25.60 9.27
N SER A 180 10.80 -26.72 9.96
CA SER A 180 11.27 -27.98 9.36
C SER A 180 10.35 -28.51 8.27
N ASP A 181 9.05 -28.31 8.44
CA ASP A 181 8.01 -28.80 7.53
C ASP A 181 8.05 -28.07 6.17
N ASN A 182 8.73 -26.92 6.10
CA ASN A 182 8.85 -26.08 4.91
C ASN A 182 10.20 -26.23 4.19
N GLU A 183 11.03 -27.22 4.54
CA GLU A 183 12.35 -27.42 3.92
C GLU A 183 12.26 -27.63 2.40
N GLU A 184 11.25 -28.36 1.93
CA GLU A 184 11.02 -28.56 0.49
C GLU A 184 10.73 -27.25 -0.23
N LEU A 185 9.85 -26.42 0.35
CA LEU A 185 9.51 -25.12 -0.21
C LEU A 185 10.73 -24.19 -0.28
N ARG A 186 11.60 -24.21 0.73
CA ARG A 186 12.85 -23.44 0.69
C ARG A 186 13.72 -23.85 -0.49
N LYS A 187 13.89 -25.14 -0.71
CA LYS A 187 14.66 -25.67 -1.85
C LYS A 187 14.02 -25.29 -3.18
N GLU A 188 12.69 -25.32 -3.26
CA GLU A 188 11.97 -24.83 -4.44
C GLU A 188 12.25 -23.34 -4.70
N LEU A 189 12.23 -22.49 -3.66
CA LEU A 189 12.53 -21.06 -3.78
C LEU A 189 14.02 -20.78 -4.07
N GLU A 190 14.93 -21.65 -3.66
CA GLU A 190 16.36 -21.56 -3.99
C GLU A 190 16.64 -21.95 -5.44
N LEU A 191 15.79 -22.78 -6.05
CA LEU A 191 15.94 -23.26 -7.42
C LEU A 191 14.95 -22.62 -8.40
N ASP A 192 14.19 -21.61 -7.97
CA ASP A 192 13.18 -20.96 -8.80
C ASP A 192 13.80 -20.05 -9.88
N ASP A 193 12.95 -19.55 -10.78
CA ASP A 193 13.35 -18.63 -11.85
C ASP A 193 14.00 -17.34 -11.36
N PHE A 194 13.81 -16.99 -10.07
CA PHE A 194 14.33 -15.77 -9.45
C PHE A 194 15.58 -16.00 -8.60
N SER A 195 15.99 -17.25 -8.38
CA SER A 195 17.15 -17.66 -7.58
C SER A 195 18.39 -16.81 -7.89
N THR A 196 18.71 -16.69 -9.18
CA THR A 196 19.84 -15.93 -9.72
C THR A 196 19.82 -14.45 -9.32
N TYR A 197 18.63 -13.84 -9.18
CA TYR A 197 18.46 -12.47 -8.67
C TYR A 197 18.74 -12.40 -7.15
N PHE A 198 18.22 -13.34 -6.37
CA PHE A 198 18.41 -13.36 -4.91
C PHE A 198 19.83 -13.73 -4.50
N GLU A 199 20.54 -14.49 -5.33
CA GLU A 199 21.98 -14.74 -5.25
C GLU A 199 22.84 -13.52 -5.63
N ARG A 200 22.21 -12.45 -6.13
CA ARG A 200 22.86 -11.17 -6.49
C ARG A 200 23.88 -11.29 -7.63
N THR A 201 23.67 -12.23 -8.53
CA THR A 201 24.60 -12.49 -9.64
C THR A 201 24.55 -11.41 -10.72
N TYR A 202 23.41 -10.74 -10.90
CA TYR A 202 23.21 -9.65 -11.85
C TYR A 202 22.45 -8.46 -11.23
N GLU A 203 22.58 -7.30 -11.88
CA GLU A 203 21.76 -6.14 -11.56
C GLU A 203 20.49 -6.12 -12.41
N PRO A 204 19.29 -5.97 -11.82
CA PRO A 204 18.05 -5.96 -12.57
C PRO A 204 18.00 -4.75 -13.51
N LYS A 205 17.51 -5.00 -14.73
CA LYS A 205 17.37 -4.02 -15.79
C LYS A 205 15.97 -4.16 -16.38
N VAL A 206 15.12 -3.16 -16.13
CA VAL A 206 13.69 -3.24 -16.42
C VAL A 206 13.34 -2.43 -17.66
N LEU A 207 12.69 -3.05 -18.63
CA LEU A 207 12.11 -2.35 -19.79
C LEU A 207 10.63 -2.08 -19.53
N ILE A 208 10.25 -0.81 -19.44
CA ILE A 208 8.86 -0.38 -19.32
C ILE A 208 8.35 0.03 -20.70
N THR A 209 7.29 -0.64 -21.15
CA THR A 209 6.59 -0.31 -22.39
C THR A 209 5.08 -0.18 -22.16
N PHE A 210 4.35 0.14 -23.22
CA PHE A 210 2.93 0.47 -23.15
C PHE A 210 2.11 -0.31 -24.18
N ALA A 211 0.79 -0.24 -24.08
CA ALA A 211 -0.11 -0.53 -25.20
C ALA A 211 0.20 0.35 -26.43
N ASP A 212 -0.40 0.01 -27.57
CA ASP A 212 -0.19 0.79 -28.79
C ASP A 212 -0.88 2.16 -28.65
N ASN A 213 -0.15 3.21 -29.04
CA ASN A 213 -0.62 4.61 -28.97
C ASN A 213 -1.14 5.02 -27.57
N PRO A 214 -0.30 4.95 -26.52
CA PRO A 214 -0.74 5.18 -25.15
C PRO A 214 -1.16 6.63 -24.91
N VAL A 215 -2.25 6.82 -24.16
CA VAL A 215 -2.75 8.15 -23.78
C VAL A 215 -1.82 8.81 -22.75
N THR A 216 -1.84 10.14 -22.69
CA THR A 216 -1.03 10.98 -21.79
C THR A 216 -1.01 10.49 -20.34
N LYS A 217 -2.15 10.06 -19.78
CA LYS A 217 -2.20 9.55 -18.40
C LYS A 217 -1.36 8.28 -18.23
N THR A 218 -1.51 7.33 -19.14
CA THR A 218 -0.74 6.07 -19.18
C THR A 218 0.75 6.34 -19.41
N ARG A 219 1.09 7.27 -20.30
CA ARG A 219 2.48 7.69 -20.53
C ARG A 219 3.10 8.29 -19.26
N LYS A 220 2.40 9.21 -18.58
CA LYS A 220 2.85 9.78 -17.31
C LYS A 220 3.05 8.70 -16.24
N PHE A 221 2.11 7.75 -16.15
CA PHE A 221 2.22 6.62 -15.22
C PHE A 221 3.49 5.79 -15.45
N GLY A 222 3.79 5.40 -16.70
CA GLY A 222 5.02 4.65 -16.98
C GLY A 222 6.30 5.45 -16.75
N LEU A 223 6.28 6.77 -16.99
CA LEU A 223 7.42 7.65 -16.66
C LEU A 223 7.63 7.75 -15.14
N GLU A 224 6.57 7.78 -14.34
CA GLU A 224 6.69 7.74 -12.87
C GLU A 224 7.23 6.39 -12.38
N LEU A 225 6.76 5.27 -12.96
CA LEU A 225 7.32 3.94 -12.67
C LEU A 225 8.80 3.83 -13.03
N GLY A 226 9.22 4.43 -14.15
CA GLY A 226 10.63 4.47 -14.56
C GLY A 226 11.55 5.25 -13.60
N ARG A 227 11.00 6.13 -12.74
CA ARG A 227 11.77 6.77 -11.65
C ARG A 227 11.81 5.94 -10.37
N ILE A 228 10.88 4.99 -10.24
CA ILE A 228 10.76 4.13 -9.06
C ILE A 228 11.67 2.93 -9.19
N PHE A 229 11.60 2.24 -10.33
CA PHE A 229 12.44 1.08 -10.61
C PHE A 229 13.87 1.55 -10.94
N PRO A 230 14.90 1.11 -10.20
CA PRO A 230 16.28 1.35 -10.56
C PRO A 230 16.59 0.78 -11.95
N ASN A 231 17.49 1.40 -12.70
CA ASN A 231 17.94 0.94 -14.02
C ASN A 231 16.81 0.70 -15.06
N ALA A 232 15.65 1.33 -14.87
CA ALA A 232 14.52 1.16 -15.78
C ALA A 232 14.59 2.09 -17.00
N LEU A 233 14.27 1.54 -18.18
CA LEU A 233 14.12 2.30 -19.42
C LEU A 233 12.66 2.31 -19.86
N VAL A 234 12.12 3.50 -20.10
CA VAL A 234 10.75 3.66 -20.61
C VAL A 234 10.79 3.86 -22.13
N LYS A 235 10.18 2.95 -22.89
CA LYS A 235 10.16 3.00 -24.36
C LYS A 235 8.77 2.74 -24.93
N ILE A 236 8.41 3.49 -25.98
CA ILE A 236 7.16 3.26 -26.72
C ILE A 236 7.38 2.10 -27.69
N ARG A 237 6.46 1.11 -27.70
CA ARG A 237 6.65 -0.13 -28.46
C ARG A 237 6.41 -0.04 -29.97
N ASN A 238 5.96 1.11 -30.48
CA ASN A 238 5.76 1.39 -31.92
C ASN A 238 5.12 0.21 -32.69
N LYS A 239 3.98 -0.33 -32.23
CA LYS A 239 3.27 -1.47 -32.86
C LYS A 239 4.02 -2.80 -32.87
N SER A 240 5.11 -2.93 -32.12
CA SER A 240 5.81 -4.21 -31.92
C SER A 240 4.94 -5.15 -31.09
N SER A 241 4.89 -6.43 -31.49
CA SER A 241 4.23 -7.47 -30.71
C SER A 241 5.00 -7.75 -29.42
N VAL A 242 4.29 -8.22 -28.38
CA VAL A 242 4.93 -8.56 -27.09
C VAL A 242 6.05 -9.60 -27.27
N LYS A 243 5.83 -10.62 -28.12
CA LYS A 243 6.85 -11.63 -28.43
C LYS A 243 8.12 -11.01 -29.06
N ASN A 244 7.98 -10.03 -29.95
CA ASN A 244 9.12 -9.34 -30.55
C ASN A 244 9.84 -8.45 -29.54
N ILE A 245 9.10 -7.83 -28.61
CA ILE A 245 9.67 -7.06 -27.50
C ILE A 245 10.49 -7.99 -26.61
N CYS A 246 9.96 -9.14 -26.20
CA CYS A 246 10.71 -10.11 -25.39
C CYS A 246 12.00 -10.55 -26.10
N LYS A 247 11.94 -10.89 -27.40
CA LYS A 247 13.14 -11.24 -28.19
C LYS A 247 14.18 -10.11 -28.23
N SER A 248 13.73 -8.87 -28.43
CA SER A 248 14.65 -7.72 -28.43
C SER A 248 15.20 -7.42 -27.05
N ALA A 249 14.39 -7.60 -26.01
CA ALA A 249 14.77 -7.36 -24.62
C ALA A 249 15.81 -8.39 -24.15
N ILE A 250 15.66 -9.66 -24.53
CA ILE A 250 16.66 -10.72 -24.28
C ILE A 250 17.99 -10.36 -24.94
N ARG A 251 17.96 -9.90 -26.20
CA ARG A 251 19.17 -9.47 -26.93
C ARG A 251 19.85 -8.23 -26.33
N GLU A 252 19.08 -7.34 -25.70
CA GLU A 252 19.58 -6.14 -25.01
C GLU A 252 19.85 -6.38 -23.50
N GLU A 253 19.81 -7.65 -23.06
CA GLU A 253 20.09 -8.09 -21.69
C GLU A 253 19.20 -7.40 -20.64
N TYR A 254 17.90 -7.26 -20.93
CA TYR A 254 16.92 -6.90 -19.91
C TYR A 254 16.52 -8.14 -19.11
N THR A 255 16.32 -7.94 -17.82
CA THR A 255 15.90 -8.97 -16.87
C THR A 255 14.39 -9.06 -16.82
N ASP A 256 13.70 -7.92 -16.94
CA ASP A 256 12.25 -7.86 -16.82
C ASP A 256 11.65 -6.89 -17.83
N VAL A 257 10.47 -7.25 -18.34
CA VAL A 257 9.65 -6.40 -19.20
C VAL A 257 8.33 -6.12 -18.50
N VAL A 258 8.03 -4.84 -18.33
CA VAL A 258 6.78 -4.35 -17.77
C VAL A 258 5.96 -3.68 -18.88
N ILE A 259 4.78 -4.21 -19.18
CA ILE A 259 3.89 -3.65 -20.21
C ILE A 259 2.63 -3.11 -19.55
N ILE A 260 2.39 -1.82 -19.75
CA ILE A 260 1.22 -1.13 -19.21
C ILE A 260 0.12 -1.10 -20.27
N ASN A 261 -1.01 -1.74 -19.98
CA ASN A 261 -2.20 -1.70 -20.81
C ASN A 261 -3.17 -0.59 -20.36
N GLU A 262 -3.95 -0.08 -21.30
CA GLU A 262 -4.97 0.94 -21.06
C GLU A 262 -6.33 0.52 -21.59
N ASP A 263 -7.38 0.97 -20.91
CA ASP A 263 -8.77 0.86 -21.34
C ASP A 263 -9.50 2.17 -21.01
N ARG A 264 -10.39 2.63 -21.88
CA ARG A 264 -11.15 3.89 -21.73
C ARG A 264 -10.27 5.07 -21.30
N ARG A 265 -9.07 5.19 -21.88
CA ARG A 265 -8.07 6.24 -21.59
C ARG A 265 -7.54 6.24 -20.14
N GLN A 266 -7.63 5.11 -19.45
CA GLN A 266 -7.11 4.89 -18.09
C GLN A 266 -6.22 3.64 -18.06
N PRO A 267 -5.12 3.62 -17.29
CA PRO A 267 -4.33 2.41 -17.11
C PRO A 267 -5.17 1.31 -16.43
N ASN A 268 -5.21 0.11 -17.03
CA ASN A 268 -6.10 -0.98 -16.61
C ASN A 268 -5.38 -2.32 -16.42
N GLY A 269 -4.26 -2.56 -17.09
CA GLY A 269 -3.51 -3.82 -16.97
C GLY A 269 -2.01 -3.57 -16.81
N LEU A 270 -1.37 -4.43 -16.05
CA LEU A 270 0.09 -4.49 -15.93
C LEU A 270 0.51 -5.92 -16.23
N LEU A 271 1.35 -6.11 -17.23
CA LEU A 271 1.98 -7.38 -17.55
C LEU A 271 3.44 -7.30 -17.11
N VAL A 272 3.87 -8.23 -16.26
CA VAL A 272 5.26 -8.35 -15.81
C VAL A 272 5.79 -9.68 -16.33
N ILE A 273 6.87 -9.63 -17.10
CA ILE A 273 7.49 -10.80 -17.72
C ILE A 273 8.93 -10.84 -17.27
N HIS A 274 9.33 -11.94 -16.62
CA HIS A 274 10.72 -12.21 -16.29
C HIS A 274 11.41 -12.87 -17.50
N LEU A 275 12.61 -12.43 -17.83
CA LEU A 275 13.40 -12.91 -18.98
C LEU A 275 14.66 -13.62 -18.48
N PRO A 276 15.23 -14.58 -19.25
CA PRO A 276 14.88 -14.94 -20.63
C PRO A 276 13.76 -15.97 -20.76
N ASN A 277 13.56 -16.84 -19.76
CA ASN A 277 12.56 -17.91 -19.76
C ASN A 277 11.67 -17.89 -18.51
N GLY A 278 11.65 -16.78 -17.78
CA GLY A 278 10.92 -16.67 -16.52
C GLY A 278 9.41 -16.48 -16.72
N PRO A 279 8.64 -16.47 -15.62
CA PRO A 279 7.19 -16.47 -15.66
C PRO A 279 6.62 -15.12 -16.10
N THR A 280 5.36 -15.15 -16.51
CA THR A 280 4.59 -13.98 -16.91
C THR A 280 3.38 -13.79 -16.01
N ALA A 281 3.34 -12.69 -15.27
CA ALA A 281 2.20 -12.31 -14.46
C ALA A 281 1.37 -11.20 -15.10
N HIS A 282 0.08 -11.44 -15.20
CA HIS A 282 -0.89 -10.46 -15.65
C HIS A 282 -1.70 -9.95 -14.46
N PHE A 283 -1.59 -8.65 -14.21
CA PHE A 283 -2.34 -7.96 -13.17
C PHE A 283 -3.39 -7.04 -13.77
N LYS A 284 -4.56 -7.00 -13.14
CA LYS A 284 -5.50 -5.90 -13.30
C LYS A 284 -5.02 -4.73 -12.44
N LEU A 285 -4.81 -3.59 -13.05
CA LEU A 285 -4.61 -2.30 -12.38
C LEU A 285 -5.96 -1.68 -12.02
N SER A 286 -6.03 -1.08 -10.86
CA SER A 286 -7.17 -0.28 -10.41
C SER A 286 -6.69 0.88 -9.54
N ASN A 287 -7.55 1.89 -9.36
CA ASN A 287 -7.28 3.03 -8.49
C ASN A 287 -5.94 3.75 -8.76
N VAL A 288 -5.56 3.91 -10.03
CA VAL A 288 -4.32 4.59 -10.43
C VAL A 288 -4.45 6.09 -10.23
N LYS A 289 -3.74 6.61 -9.22
CA LYS A 289 -3.54 8.02 -8.93
C LYS A 289 -2.10 8.40 -9.21
N LEU A 290 -1.91 9.38 -10.09
CA LEU A 290 -0.59 9.94 -10.39
C LEU A 290 -0.14 10.89 -9.28
N THR A 291 1.14 11.22 -9.25
CA THR A 291 1.66 12.24 -8.31
C THR A 291 0.95 13.59 -8.47
N SER A 292 0.65 13.98 -9.71
CA SER A 292 -0.11 15.20 -10.02
C SER A 292 -1.50 15.21 -9.39
N ASP A 293 -2.18 14.05 -9.37
CA ASP A 293 -3.53 13.92 -8.81
C ASP A 293 -3.52 14.01 -7.28
N MET A 294 -2.35 13.76 -6.68
CA MET A 294 -2.10 13.83 -5.24
C MET A 294 -1.51 15.17 -4.79
N LYS A 295 -1.42 16.15 -5.70
CA LYS A 295 -0.78 17.45 -5.45
C LYS A 295 0.67 17.29 -4.96
N ARG A 296 1.40 16.35 -5.57
CA ARG A 296 2.82 16.07 -5.31
C ARG A 296 3.60 16.15 -6.61
N ASP A 297 4.90 16.37 -6.47
CA ASP A 297 5.79 16.47 -7.62
C ASP A 297 6.59 15.19 -7.82
N HIS A 298 6.44 14.56 -8.98
CA HIS A 298 7.24 13.40 -9.38
C HIS A 298 8.76 13.69 -9.45
N LYS A 299 9.18 14.96 -9.39
CA LYS A 299 10.60 15.37 -9.36
C LYS A 299 11.23 15.16 -7.99
N GLU A 300 10.42 15.01 -6.94
CA GLU A 300 10.92 14.68 -5.60
C GLU A 300 11.48 13.25 -5.53
N ILE A 301 11.15 12.40 -6.52
CA ILE A 301 11.67 11.03 -6.61
C ILE A 301 13.14 11.11 -6.95
N THR A 302 13.99 10.91 -5.94
CA THR A 302 15.45 10.90 -6.08
C THR A 302 15.92 9.68 -6.88
N LYS A 303 17.23 9.60 -7.20
CA LYS A 303 17.80 8.43 -7.89
C LYS A 303 18.14 7.27 -6.94
N HIS A 304 18.18 7.51 -5.63
CA HIS A 304 18.57 6.52 -4.62
C HIS A 304 17.73 5.25 -4.67
N ARG A 305 18.35 4.09 -4.55
CA ARG A 305 17.66 2.79 -4.59
C ARG A 305 16.73 2.64 -3.38
N PRO A 306 15.42 2.38 -3.57
CA PRO A 306 14.48 2.27 -2.46
C PRO A 306 14.58 0.91 -1.76
N GLU A 307 14.21 0.87 -0.49
CA GLU A 307 13.90 -0.37 0.22
C GLU A 307 12.57 -0.95 -0.29
N VAL A 308 12.49 -2.28 -0.43
CA VAL A 308 11.27 -2.96 -0.88
C VAL A 308 10.67 -3.73 0.29
N ILE A 309 9.40 -3.45 0.56
CA ILE A 309 8.63 -4.06 1.63
C ILE A 309 7.51 -4.87 0.99
N LEU A 310 7.53 -6.18 1.19
CA LEU A 310 6.52 -7.14 0.72
C LEU A 310 5.75 -7.65 1.94
N ASN A 311 4.49 -7.22 2.09
CA ASN A 311 3.67 -7.58 3.25
C ASN A 311 2.56 -8.54 2.86
N ASN A 312 2.34 -9.58 3.69
CA ASN A 312 1.25 -10.55 3.60
C ASN A 312 1.22 -11.39 2.30
N PHE A 313 2.38 -11.74 1.76
CA PHE A 313 2.50 -12.74 0.69
C PHE A 313 2.79 -14.10 1.32
N THR A 314 1.77 -14.73 1.88
CA THR A 314 1.94 -15.89 2.77
C THR A 314 1.70 -17.22 2.07
N THR A 315 0.89 -17.26 1.00
CA THR A 315 0.64 -18.51 0.28
C THR A 315 1.81 -18.83 -0.65
N ARG A 316 1.92 -20.09 -1.10
CA ARG A 316 2.93 -20.47 -2.12
C ARG A 316 2.87 -19.58 -3.38
N LEU A 317 1.66 -19.30 -3.88
CA LEU A 317 1.44 -18.36 -4.99
C LEU A 317 1.86 -16.93 -4.60
N GLY A 318 1.51 -16.49 -3.40
CA GLY A 318 1.89 -15.21 -2.83
C GLY A 318 3.40 -15.02 -2.81
N LEU A 319 4.15 -16.03 -2.34
CA LEU A 319 5.61 -16.01 -2.29
C LEU A 319 6.22 -15.85 -3.69
N THR A 320 5.75 -16.61 -4.69
CA THR A 320 6.21 -16.46 -6.08
C THR A 320 5.94 -15.06 -6.64
N VAL A 321 4.74 -14.53 -6.42
CA VAL A 321 4.36 -13.18 -6.87
C VAL A 321 5.16 -12.11 -6.13
N GLY A 322 5.38 -12.28 -4.83
CA GLY A 322 6.20 -11.39 -4.01
C GLY A 322 7.64 -11.34 -4.50
N ARG A 323 8.24 -12.50 -4.77
CA ARG A 323 9.61 -12.63 -5.32
C ARG A 323 9.73 -11.95 -6.68
N MET A 324 8.78 -12.21 -7.58
CA MET A 324 8.74 -11.57 -8.89
C MET A 324 8.61 -10.03 -8.80
N LEU A 325 7.77 -9.50 -7.90
CA LEU A 325 7.66 -8.05 -7.70
C LEU A 325 8.91 -7.46 -7.03
N GLY A 326 9.59 -8.22 -6.18
CA GLY A 326 10.88 -7.86 -5.58
C GLY A 326 12.00 -7.79 -6.60
N ALA A 327 12.05 -8.74 -7.55
CA ALA A 327 13.07 -8.83 -8.59
C ALA A 327 13.15 -7.60 -9.51
N LEU A 328 12.07 -6.82 -9.60
CA LEU A 328 12.03 -5.55 -10.34
C LEU A 328 12.91 -4.44 -9.74
N PHE A 329 13.37 -4.61 -8.50
CA PHE A 329 14.19 -3.63 -7.79
C PHE A 329 15.59 -4.17 -7.58
N HIS A 330 16.56 -3.27 -7.46
CA HIS A 330 17.91 -3.68 -7.08
C HIS A 330 17.93 -4.29 -5.67
N HIS A 331 18.68 -5.38 -5.49
CA HIS A 331 18.79 -6.10 -4.22
C HIS A 331 19.44 -5.31 -3.07
N ASP A 332 20.18 -4.23 -3.36
CA ASP A 332 20.90 -3.42 -2.36
C ASP A 332 20.27 -2.02 -2.25
N PRO A 333 19.46 -1.76 -1.20
CA PRO A 333 18.84 -0.45 -1.00
C PRO A 333 19.83 0.60 -0.50
N GLU A 334 19.57 1.87 -0.83
CA GLU A 334 20.35 3.01 -0.36
C GLU A 334 19.59 3.79 0.73
N PHE A 335 19.95 3.53 1.99
CA PHE A 335 19.30 4.14 3.16
C PHE A 335 19.43 5.67 3.22
N ARG A 336 20.46 6.25 2.56
CA ARG A 336 20.64 7.72 2.47
C ARG A 336 19.43 8.40 1.82
N GLY A 337 18.81 7.75 0.84
CA GLY A 337 17.62 8.26 0.17
C GLY A 337 16.36 8.24 1.04
N ARG A 338 16.34 7.40 2.09
CA ARG A 338 15.20 7.14 2.98
C ARG A 338 13.91 6.84 2.22
N ARG A 339 14.01 6.05 1.16
CA ARG A 339 12.89 5.68 0.30
C ARG A 339 12.49 4.25 0.58
N ALA A 340 11.20 4.01 0.72
CA ALA A 340 10.63 2.68 0.83
C ALA A 340 9.46 2.53 -0.13
N VAL A 341 9.44 1.42 -0.86
CA VAL A 341 8.36 0.97 -1.72
C VAL A 341 7.69 -0.20 -1.04
N THR A 342 6.37 -0.13 -0.89
CA THR A 342 5.59 -1.16 -0.21
C THR A 342 4.61 -1.80 -1.17
N PHE A 343 4.64 -3.13 -1.25
CA PHE A 343 3.57 -3.95 -1.79
C PHE A 343 2.87 -4.61 -0.63
N HIS A 344 1.67 -4.12 -0.31
CA HIS A 344 0.87 -4.68 0.78
C HIS A 344 -0.26 -5.51 0.21
N ASN A 345 -0.21 -6.82 0.40
CA ASN A 345 -1.30 -7.71 0.03
C ASN A 345 -2.40 -7.67 1.11
N GLN A 346 -3.62 -7.38 0.68
CA GLN A 346 -4.80 -7.47 1.51
C GLN A 346 -5.95 -8.01 0.66
N ARG A 347 -6.39 -9.24 0.95
CA ARG A 347 -7.52 -9.90 0.27
C ARG A 347 -7.35 -9.98 -1.25
N ASP A 348 -6.17 -10.42 -1.70
CA ASP A 348 -5.73 -10.48 -3.10
C ASP A 348 -5.60 -9.13 -3.82
N TYR A 349 -5.76 -8.01 -3.10
CA TYR A 349 -5.43 -6.69 -3.59
C TYR A 349 -4.04 -6.31 -3.09
N ILE A 350 -3.12 -6.14 -4.02
CA ILE A 350 -1.78 -5.66 -3.73
C ILE A 350 -1.79 -4.14 -3.85
N PHE A 351 -1.69 -3.46 -2.72
CA PHE A 351 -1.59 -2.02 -2.64
C PHE A 351 -0.14 -1.60 -2.83
N PHE A 352 0.14 -0.92 -3.93
CA PHE A 352 1.44 -0.29 -4.15
C PHE A 352 1.46 1.10 -3.52
N ARG A 353 2.48 1.38 -2.70
CA ARG A 353 2.78 2.73 -2.23
C ARG A 353 4.27 2.99 -2.26
N HIS A 354 4.64 4.24 -2.51
CA HIS A 354 6.02 4.71 -2.45
C HIS A 354 6.13 5.87 -1.48
N HIS A 355 6.93 5.66 -0.44
CA HIS A 355 7.10 6.56 0.67
C HIS A 355 8.56 7.01 0.81
N ARG A 356 8.73 8.21 1.36
CA ARG A 356 9.95 8.64 2.03
C ARG A 356 9.69 8.62 3.53
N TYR A 357 10.61 8.03 4.28
CA TYR A 357 10.48 7.92 5.72
C TYR A 357 11.44 8.87 6.45
N GLU A 358 11.04 9.28 7.65
CA GLU A 358 11.86 10.06 8.56
C GLU A 358 11.65 9.55 9.98
N PHE A 359 12.76 9.21 10.65
CA PHE A 359 12.73 8.84 12.06
C PHE A 359 12.57 10.09 12.91
N THR A 360 11.67 10.02 13.90
CA THR A 360 11.57 11.06 14.93
C THR A 360 12.86 11.06 15.76
N LYS A 361 13.22 12.19 16.40
CA LYS A 361 14.43 12.32 17.23
C LYS A 361 14.58 11.21 18.28
N GLU A 362 13.47 10.68 18.78
CA GLU A 362 13.41 9.59 19.76
C GLU A 362 13.54 8.18 19.15
N GLY A 363 13.58 8.03 17.82
CA GLY A 363 13.70 6.74 17.11
C GLY A 363 12.46 5.82 17.17
N LYS A 364 11.51 6.06 18.09
CA LYS A 364 10.34 5.18 18.31
C LYS A 364 9.27 5.22 17.22
N ARG A 365 9.19 6.32 16.47
CA ARG A 365 8.11 6.57 15.49
C ARG A 365 8.68 7.04 14.15
N VAL A 366 8.12 6.50 13.08
CA VAL A 366 8.46 6.86 11.69
C VAL A 366 7.36 7.73 11.12
N LYS A 367 7.73 8.90 10.57
CA LYS A 367 6.85 9.74 9.76
C LYS A 367 7.01 9.34 8.30
N LEU A 368 5.88 9.09 7.62
CA LEU A 368 5.86 8.69 6.21
C LEU A 368 5.30 9.83 5.36
N ARG A 369 6.01 10.18 4.30
CA ARG A 369 5.56 11.08 3.24
C ARG A 369 5.47 10.32 1.94
N GLU A 370 4.31 10.33 1.31
CA GLU A 370 4.16 9.72 -0.01
C GLU A 370 4.79 10.53 -1.13
N LEU A 371 5.31 9.81 -2.12
CA LEU A 371 6.22 10.36 -3.11
C LEU A 371 5.92 9.90 -4.55
N GLY A 372 5.46 8.65 -4.73
CA GLY A 372 5.10 8.09 -6.03
C GLY A 372 3.60 7.89 -6.26
N PRO A 373 3.18 7.36 -7.42
CA PRO A 373 1.80 7.03 -7.71
C PRO A 373 1.23 5.99 -6.73
N ARG A 374 -0.08 6.03 -6.54
CA ARG A 374 -0.84 4.99 -5.84
C ARG A 374 -1.58 4.16 -6.87
N PHE A 375 -1.53 2.86 -6.73
CA PHE A 375 -2.37 1.96 -7.50
C PHE A 375 -2.58 0.65 -6.73
N THR A 376 -3.55 -0.13 -7.21
CA THR A 376 -3.85 -1.46 -6.69
C THR A 376 -3.73 -2.46 -7.82
N LEU A 377 -3.02 -3.56 -7.56
CA LEU A 377 -2.91 -4.69 -8.46
C LEU A 377 -3.80 -5.82 -7.95
N LYS A 378 -4.44 -6.55 -8.86
CA LYS A 378 -5.06 -7.84 -8.58
C LYS A 378 -4.56 -8.84 -9.61
N LEU A 379 -3.97 -9.95 -9.15
CA LEU A 379 -3.47 -10.98 -10.05
C LEU A 379 -4.64 -11.57 -10.86
N ARG A 380 -4.45 -11.70 -12.18
CA ARG A 380 -5.41 -12.32 -13.09
C ARG A 380 -4.93 -13.68 -13.58
N SER A 381 -3.66 -13.78 -13.91
CA SER A 381 -3.04 -15.03 -14.32
C SER A 381 -1.55 -14.98 -14.05
N LEU A 382 -0.99 -16.14 -13.74
CA LEU A 382 0.44 -16.43 -13.69
C LEU A 382 0.69 -17.55 -14.70
N GLN A 383 1.48 -17.23 -15.71
CA GLN A 383 1.88 -18.12 -16.79
C GLN A 383 3.33 -18.57 -16.56
N GLU A 384 3.60 -19.84 -16.81
CA GLU A 384 4.96 -20.38 -16.83
C GLU A 384 5.64 -20.00 -18.15
N GLY A 385 6.87 -19.51 -18.03
CA GLY A 385 7.63 -18.99 -19.15
C GLY A 385 7.17 -17.63 -19.68
N THR A 386 7.83 -17.22 -20.75
CA THR A 386 7.57 -15.92 -21.38
C THR A 386 6.20 -15.87 -22.06
N PHE A 387 5.68 -14.66 -22.26
CA PHE A 387 4.35 -14.42 -22.81
C PHE A 387 4.01 -15.24 -24.06
N ASP A 388 3.14 -16.23 -23.88
CA ASP A 388 2.51 -16.98 -24.97
C ASP A 388 0.99 -17.03 -24.83
N SER A 389 0.30 -16.41 -25.77
CA SER A 389 -1.16 -16.29 -25.77
C SER A 389 -1.90 -17.53 -26.29
N LYS A 390 -1.22 -18.47 -26.96
CA LYS A 390 -1.89 -19.60 -27.65
C LYS A 390 -1.73 -20.93 -26.91
N THR A 391 -0.51 -21.25 -26.53
CA THR A 391 -0.11 -22.55 -25.96
C THR A 391 0.60 -22.38 -24.62
N GLY A 392 0.35 -21.25 -23.96
CA GLY A 392 0.95 -20.95 -22.67
C GLY A 392 0.37 -21.80 -21.55
N ASP A 393 1.25 -22.42 -20.77
CA ASP A 393 0.88 -23.13 -19.55
C ASP A 393 0.69 -22.13 -18.41
N TYR A 394 -0.45 -22.20 -17.73
CA TYR A 394 -0.79 -21.31 -16.63
C TYR A 394 -0.65 -22.02 -15.30
N ALA A 395 0.36 -21.64 -14.51
CA ALA A 395 0.48 -22.05 -13.11
C ALA A 395 -0.76 -21.64 -12.30
N TRP A 396 -1.33 -20.47 -12.61
CA TRP A 396 -2.53 -19.99 -11.95
C TRP A 396 -3.36 -19.07 -12.84
N ILE A 397 -4.69 -19.19 -12.80
CA ILE A 397 -5.61 -18.28 -13.49
C ILE A 397 -6.84 -18.03 -12.63
N ILE A 398 -7.28 -16.77 -12.59
CA ILE A 398 -8.59 -16.45 -12.04
C ILE A 398 -9.66 -16.84 -13.07
N THR A 399 -10.15 -18.07 -12.97
CA THR A 399 -11.12 -18.62 -13.94
C THR A 399 -12.34 -17.70 -14.04
N ASN A 400 -12.70 -17.30 -15.27
CA ASN A 400 -13.80 -16.36 -15.58
C ASN A 400 -15.21 -16.80 -15.13
N LYS A 401 -15.33 -17.94 -14.43
CA LYS A 401 -16.52 -18.23 -13.63
C LYS A 401 -16.48 -17.31 -12.41
N ARG A 402 -16.84 -16.04 -12.60
CA ARG A 402 -16.95 -14.98 -11.58
C ARG A 402 -17.56 -15.47 -10.27
N HIS A 403 -18.45 -16.47 -10.31
CA HIS A 403 -19.16 -16.97 -9.15
C HIS A 403 -18.57 -18.22 -8.48
N ALA A 404 -17.60 -18.93 -9.07
CA ALA A 404 -17.10 -20.19 -8.52
C ALA A 404 -15.91 -20.02 -7.56
N LEU A 405 -14.96 -19.13 -7.90
CA LEU A 405 -13.84 -18.77 -7.01
C LEU A 405 -14.19 -17.58 -6.10
N GLU A 406 -15.04 -16.64 -6.55
CA GLU A 406 -15.61 -15.61 -5.67
C GLU A 406 -16.81 -16.13 -4.84
N ALA A 407 -17.10 -17.44 -4.90
CA ALA A 407 -18.16 -18.09 -4.10
C ALA A 407 -17.90 -17.91 -2.60
N SER A 408 -16.64 -18.06 -2.18
CA SER A 408 -16.23 -17.75 -0.83
C SER A 408 -15.61 -16.35 -0.77
N ARG A 409 -16.29 -15.44 -0.07
CA ARG A 409 -15.75 -14.10 0.26
C ARG A 409 -14.66 -14.15 1.35
N ARG A 410 -14.31 -15.35 1.82
CA ARG A 410 -13.36 -15.60 2.91
C ARG A 410 -12.09 -16.33 2.45
N ARG A 411 -12.04 -16.74 1.18
CA ARG A 411 -10.85 -17.36 0.56
C ARG A 411 -10.04 -16.30 -0.20
N PHE A 412 -8.74 -16.28 0.02
CA PHE A 412 -7.79 -15.38 -0.65
C PHE A 412 -6.54 -16.18 -1.04
N HIS A 413 -6.02 -15.94 -2.24
CA HIS A 413 -5.02 -16.78 -2.91
C HIS A 413 -3.57 -16.31 -2.76
N LEU A 414 -3.33 -15.05 -2.38
CA LEU A 414 -2.00 -14.45 -2.20
C LEU A 414 -1.56 -14.39 -0.74
#